data_AF-A0A7W8UTL7-F1
#
_entry.id   AF-A0A7W8UTL7-F1
#
_cell.length_a   1.000
_cell.length_b   1.000
_cell.length_c   1.000
_cell.angle_alpha   90.00
_cell.angle_beta   90.00
_cell.angle_gamma   90.00
#
_symmetry.space_group_name_H-M   'P 1'
#
loop_
_entity.id
_entity.type
_entity.pdbx_description
1 polymer ?
#
loop_
_entity_poly.entity_id
_entity_poly.type
_entity_poly.pdbx_seq_one_letter_code
_entity_poly.pdbx_strand_id
1 'polypeptide(L)'
;MSFHFQLYIDGQFESGAATFGSVNPATGEVWAQMPEARNDEVNRAVDAASRALTDPAWAGITASARGKLLHRLAELLEKAAPRLAEIETNDTGKIIRETSSQIAYVAEYYRYYAGIADKLEGSHIPVDKPDMQVWLDRQPVGVVAAIVPWNSQLFLSAVKLGPALAAGCTVVLKASEEAPGPLLEFARVVHEAGFPPGVVNVVTGFGAQCGAVLSSHPKVDKVAFTGGPETAKHIVANTANNLAKVSLELGGKSPFIVFADTDIQSAVNAQVAAIFAASGQSCVAGSRLLIEASVKDEFLALLVERVSRILVGLPNDMATEYGPLCTKRQLRNIESVVASSVRQGAKVLTGGKAIERAGFYYAPTILDCTGVANADSITTELFGPVLSVDTFATEQEAIEKANSTAYGLAAGIFTTNLTRAHRVSKRVRSGIVWINTYRAVSPLVPFGGFGLSGHGREGGFAAALEYTTTKSVWLRTSDDPISDPFVMR
;
A
#
# COMPACT_ATOMS: atom_id res chain seq x y z
N MET A 1 -22.19 -20.48 11.48
CA MET A 1 -21.60 -19.87 12.69
C MET A 1 -21.05 -18.51 12.27
N SER A 2 -21.41 -17.41 12.94
CA SER A 2 -20.85 -16.10 12.62
C SER A 2 -19.47 -15.97 13.29
N PHE A 3 -18.43 -15.69 12.51
CA PHE A 3 -17.11 -15.42 13.07
C PHE A 3 -17.14 -14.10 13.84
N HIS A 4 -16.52 -14.07 15.02
CA HIS A 4 -16.41 -12.87 15.85
C HIS A 4 -14.94 -12.53 16.02
N PHE A 5 -14.56 -11.33 15.58
CA PHE A 5 -13.20 -10.82 15.74
C PHE A 5 -13.10 -9.91 16.96
N GLN A 6 -11.87 -9.65 17.40
CA GLN A 6 -11.56 -8.84 18.57
C GLN A 6 -10.50 -7.79 18.21
N LEU A 7 -10.51 -6.65 18.91
CA LEU A 7 -9.40 -5.71 18.89
C LEU A 7 -8.20 -6.35 19.58
N TYR A 8 -6.99 -5.91 19.23
CA TYR A 8 -5.78 -6.28 19.94
C TYR A 8 -5.13 -5.03 20.53
N ILE A 9 -5.32 -4.81 21.82
CA ILE A 9 -4.85 -3.62 22.51
C ILE A 9 -4.06 -4.07 23.72
N ASP A 10 -2.87 -3.51 23.86
CA ASP A 10 -2.00 -3.74 25.01
C ASP A 10 -1.71 -5.22 25.32
N GLY A 11 -1.48 -6.02 24.27
CA GLY A 11 -1.21 -7.45 24.41
C GLY A 11 -2.45 -8.33 24.67
N GLN A 12 -3.65 -7.76 24.68
CA GLN A 12 -4.90 -8.46 24.98
C GLN A 12 -5.90 -8.40 23.83
N PHE A 13 -6.71 -9.46 23.71
CA PHE A 13 -7.84 -9.50 22.79
C PHE A 13 -9.12 -9.06 23.51
N GLU A 14 -9.78 -8.02 23.01
CA GLU A 14 -10.95 -7.43 23.65
C GLU A 14 -12.05 -7.03 22.64
N SER A 15 -13.25 -6.78 23.15
CA SER A 15 -14.36 -6.28 22.33
C SER A 15 -14.17 -4.80 21.99
N GLY A 16 -14.79 -4.34 20.90
CA GLY A 16 -14.91 -2.90 20.63
C GLY A 16 -16.05 -2.24 21.42
N ALA A 17 -16.18 -0.92 21.32
CA ALA A 17 -17.31 -0.18 21.86
C ALA A 17 -18.64 -0.56 21.20
N ALA A 18 -18.58 -1.09 19.97
CA ALA A 18 -19.72 -1.67 19.25
C ALA A 18 -19.22 -2.76 18.30
N THR A 19 -20.11 -3.26 17.44
CA THR A 19 -19.79 -4.22 16.37
C THR A 19 -20.44 -3.83 15.05
N PHE A 20 -19.84 -4.21 13.94
CA PHE A 20 -20.41 -4.08 12.60
C PHE A 20 -20.22 -5.36 11.78
N GLY A 21 -21.12 -5.59 10.82
CA GLY A 21 -21.03 -6.75 9.93
C GLY A 21 -20.07 -6.52 8.77
N SER A 22 -19.13 -7.44 8.56
CA SER A 22 -18.35 -7.48 7.32
C SER A 22 -19.03 -8.35 6.27
N VAL A 23 -19.04 -7.88 5.02
CA VAL A 23 -19.79 -8.49 3.92
C VAL A 23 -18.85 -9.35 3.08
N ASN A 24 -19.23 -10.59 2.79
CA ASN A 24 -18.54 -11.39 1.80
C ASN A 24 -18.96 -10.88 0.41
N PRO A 25 -18.05 -10.32 -0.40
CA PRO A 25 -18.39 -9.70 -1.68
C PRO A 25 -18.81 -10.70 -2.77
N ALA A 26 -18.55 -11.99 -2.60
CA ALA A 26 -18.99 -13.03 -3.54
C ALA A 26 -20.47 -13.40 -3.36
N THR A 27 -21.03 -13.19 -2.17
CA THR A 27 -22.45 -13.48 -1.87
C THR A 27 -23.27 -12.20 -1.66
N GLY A 28 -22.64 -11.14 -1.16
CA GLY A 28 -23.31 -9.92 -0.72
C GLY A 28 -23.89 -10.01 0.70
N GLU A 29 -23.58 -11.08 1.43
CA GLU A 29 -24.10 -11.37 2.78
C GLU A 29 -23.05 -11.11 3.86
N VAL A 30 -23.50 -10.79 5.07
CA VAL A 30 -22.61 -10.63 6.23
C VAL A 30 -22.05 -11.99 6.65
N TRP A 31 -20.72 -12.13 6.70
CA TRP A 31 -20.07 -13.39 7.07
C TRP A 31 -19.50 -13.39 8.49
N ALA A 32 -19.13 -12.21 9.00
CA ALA A 32 -18.53 -12.03 10.32
C ALA A 32 -18.97 -10.72 10.99
N GLN A 33 -18.91 -10.71 12.32
CA GLN A 33 -19.02 -9.51 13.13
C GLN A 33 -17.62 -9.02 13.52
N MET A 34 -17.38 -7.74 13.25
CA MET A 34 -16.12 -7.05 13.49
C MET A 34 -16.30 -6.10 14.68
N PRO A 35 -15.30 -5.97 15.57
CA PRO A 35 -15.35 -5.02 16.65
C PRO A 35 -15.21 -3.58 16.12
N GLU A 36 -15.88 -2.61 16.72
CA GLU A 36 -15.75 -1.20 16.38
C GLU A 36 -15.01 -0.47 17.50
N ALA A 37 -13.76 -0.07 17.24
CA ALA A 37 -13.04 0.88 18.10
C ALA A 37 -13.61 2.29 17.89
N ARG A 38 -13.86 3.00 19.00
CA ARG A 38 -14.20 4.42 19.02
C ARG A 38 -13.14 5.18 19.81
N ASN A 39 -13.47 6.39 20.25
CA ASN A 39 -12.54 7.29 20.94
C ASN A 39 -11.77 6.57 22.05
N ASP A 40 -12.45 5.86 22.95
CA ASP A 40 -11.84 5.26 24.15
C ASP A 40 -10.89 4.12 23.81
N GLU A 41 -11.25 3.21 22.90
CA GLU A 41 -10.37 2.13 22.44
C GLU A 41 -9.14 2.68 21.72
N VAL A 42 -9.31 3.72 20.89
CA VAL A 42 -8.19 4.35 20.19
C VAL A 42 -7.25 5.04 21.18
N ASN A 43 -7.78 5.78 22.15
CA ASN A 43 -6.97 6.40 23.20
C ASN A 43 -6.20 5.34 24.00
N ARG A 44 -6.86 4.25 24.42
CA ARG A 44 -6.20 3.13 25.11
C ARG A 44 -5.07 2.50 24.28
N ALA A 45 -5.30 2.29 22.97
CA ALA A 45 -4.28 1.76 22.08
C ALA A 45 -3.07 2.69 21.94
N VAL A 46 -3.31 4.00 21.79
CA VAL A 46 -2.22 4.98 21.67
C VAL A 46 -1.49 5.18 23.00
N ASP A 47 -2.19 5.17 24.12
CA ASP A 47 -1.60 5.26 25.45
C ASP A 47 -0.72 4.03 25.76
N ALA A 48 -1.18 2.84 25.40
CA ALA A 48 -0.38 1.62 25.50
C ALA A 48 0.88 1.69 24.63
N ALA A 49 0.75 2.17 23.39
CA ALA A 49 1.89 2.37 22.49
C ALA A 49 2.89 3.41 23.02
N SER A 50 2.40 4.52 23.54
CA SER A 50 3.24 5.58 24.12
C SER A 50 3.97 5.10 25.38
N ARG A 51 3.31 4.33 26.24
CA ARG A 51 3.93 3.71 27.42
C ARG A 51 5.01 2.71 27.00
N ALA A 52 4.68 1.79 26.08
CA ALA A 52 5.61 0.77 25.61
C ALA A 52 6.85 1.36 24.92
N LEU A 53 6.75 2.55 24.32
CA LEU A 53 7.87 3.23 23.67
C LEU A 53 9.03 3.54 24.62
N THR A 54 8.73 3.76 25.91
CA THR A 54 9.74 4.08 26.93
C THR A 54 9.94 2.97 27.96
N ASP A 55 9.13 1.91 27.92
CA ASP A 55 9.26 0.75 28.79
C ASP A 55 10.57 -0.01 28.50
N PRO A 56 11.40 -0.34 29.50
CA PRO A 56 12.63 -1.11 29.31
C PRO A 56 12.46 -2.45 28.58
N ALA A 57 11.28 -3.07 28.64
CA ALA A 57 10.98 -4.30 27.91
C ALA A 57 11.02 -4.14 26.38
N TRP A 58 10.90 -2.91 25.87
CA TRP A 58 11.04 -2.57 24.45
C TRP A 58 12.15 -1.55 24.19
N ALA A 59 12.18 -0.45 24.92
CA ALA A 59 13.21 0.59 24.77
C ALA A 59 14.61 0.11 25.16
N GLY A 60 14.69 -0.86 26.08
CA GLY A 60 15.95 -1.39 26.61
C GLY A 60 16.53 -2.57 25.81
N ILE A 61 15.80 -3.15 24.86
CA ILE A 61 16.31 -4.28 24.08
C ILE A 61 17.18 -3.78 22.91
N THR A 62 18.18 -4.58 22.55
CA THR A 62 19.09 -4.23 21.46
C THR A 62 18.40 -4.25 20.09
N ALA A 63 18.98 -3.55 19.13
CA ALA A 63 18.52 -3.57 17.74
C ALA A 63 18.40 -4.99 17.17
N SER A 64 19.38 -5.86 17.42
CA SER A 64 19.34 -7.26 17.00
C SER A 64 18.25 -8.06 17.72
N ALA A 65 17.89 -7.73 18.97
CA ALA A 65 16.76 -8.34 19.66
C ALA A 65 15.42 -7.98 19.03
N ARG A 66 15.24 -6.72 18.59
CA ARG A 66 14.09 -6.31 17.76
C ARG A 66 14.04 -7.09 16.45
N GLY A 67 15.19 -7.25 15.79
CA GLY A 67 15.33 -8.08 14.59
C GLY A 67 14.88 -9.53 14.81
N LYS A 68 15.24 -10.15 15.94
CA LYS A 68 14.79 -11.51 16.29
C LYS A 68 13.27 -11.63 16.45
N LEU A 69 12.60 -10.63 17.03
CA LEU A 69 11.13 -10.62 17.13
C LEU A 69 10.46 -10.50 15.75
N LEU A 70 10.99 -9.64 14.88
CA LEU A 70 10.51 -9.54 13.48
C LEU A 70 10.76 -10.83 12.69
N HIS A 71 11.89 -11.50 12.93
CA HIS A 71 12.19 -12.79 12.30
C HIS A 71 11.19 -13.87 12.75
N ARG A 72 10.92 -13.95 14.06
CA ARG A 72 9.90 -14.86 14.61
C ARG A 72 8.51 -14.56 14.06
N LEU A 73 8.14 -13.29 13.92
CA LEU A 73 6.88 -12.90 13.29
C LEU A 73 6.79 -13.41 11.85
N ALA A 74 7.88 -13.33 11.06
CA ALA A 74 7.92 -13.86 9.70
C ALA A 74 7.67 -15.39 9.68
N GLU A 75 8.35 -16.15 10.54
CA GLU A 75 8.18 -17.61 10.63
C GLU A 75 6.75 -18.02 11.03
N LEU A 76 6.13 -17.27 11.95
CA LEU A 76 4.75 -17.52 12.37
C LEU A 76 3.74 -17.13 11.28
N LEU A 77 4.01 -16.05 10.55
CA LEU A 77 3.19 -15.62 9.44
C LEU A 77 3.17 -16.65 8.31
N GLU A 78 4.31 -17.26 7.97
CA GLU A 78 4.39 -18.34 6.98
C GLU A 78 3.53 -19.54 7.38
N LYS A 79 3.56 -19.91 8.66
CA LYS A 79 2.72 -21.00 9.19
C LYS A 79 1.23 -20.64 9.17
N ALA A 80 0.88 -19.38 9.44
CA ALA A 80 -0.49 -18.89 9.45
C ALA A 80 -1.04 -18.57 8.04
N ALA A 81 -0.19 -18.55 7.01
CA ALA A 81 -0.54 -18.08 5.67
C ALA A 81 -1.77 -18.77 5.06
N PRO A 82 -1.98 -20.11 5.16
CA PRO A 82 -3.18 -20.74 4.62
C PRO A 82 -4.48 -20.21 5.25
N ARG A 83 -4.51 -20.07 6.58
CA ARG A 83 -5.67 -19.57 7.32
C ARG A 83 -5.95 -18.09 7.01
N LEU A 84 -4.89 -17.28 6.94
CA LEU A 84 -5.01 -15.88 6.57
C LEU A 84 -5.51 -15.72 5.12
N ALA A 85 -5.10 -16.60 4.21
CA ALA A 85 -5.54 -16.60 2.82
C ALA A 85 -7.04 -16.88 2.69
N GLU A 86 -7.57 -17.86 3.43
CA GLU A 86 -9.00 -18.15 3.46
C GLU A 86 -9.81 -16.94 3.97
N ILE A 87 -9.34 -16.29 5.05
CA ILE A 87 -10.00 -15.12 5.62
C ILE A 87 -9.95 -13.93 4.66
N GLU A 88 -8.79 -13.64 4.05
CA GLU A 88 -8.65 -12.56 3.07
C GLU A 88 -9.52 -12.80 1.84
N THR A 89 -9.56 -14.03 1.35
CA THR A 89 -10.41 -14.40 0.22
C THR A 89 -11.89 -14.21 0.54
N ASN A 90 -12.32 -14.59 1.74
CA ASN A 90 -13.71 -14.49 2.14
C ASN A 90 -14.15 -13.04 2.42
N ASP A 91 -13.26 -12.21 2.98
CA ASP A 91 -13.57 -10.84 3.39
C ASP A 91 -13.41 -9.82 2.25
N THR A 92 -12.38 -10.00 1.39
CA THR A 92 -12.06 -9.03 0.32
C THR A 92 -12.57 -9.44 -1.06
N GLY A 93 -12.91 -10.73 -1.23
CA GLY A 93 -13.26 -11.31 -2.53
C GLY A 93 -12.07 -11.65 -3.42
N LYS A 94 -10.84 -11.40 -2.95
CA LYS A 94 -9.63 -11.76 -3.68
C LYS A 94 -9.51 -13.28 -3.79
N ILE A 95 -9.15 -13.77 -4.96
CA ILE A 95 -9.15 -15.21 -5.24
C ILE A 95 -8.07 -15.94 -4.43
N ILE A 96 -8.39 -17.14 -3.95
CA ILE A 96 -7.52 -17.97 -3.12
C ILE A 96 -6.20 -18.30 -3.80
N ARG A 97 -6.24 -18.42 -5.14
CA ARG A 97 -5.08 -18.59 -6.01
C ARG A 97 -4.05 -17.46 -5.85
N GLU A 98 -4.51 -16.23 -5.61
CA GLU A 98 -3.63 -15.07 -5.36
C GLU A 98 -3.22 -14.99 -3.90
N THR A 99 -4.19 -15.00 -2.97
CA THR A 99 -3.93 -14.77 -1.53
C THR A 99 -2.97 -15.81 -0.95
N SER A 100 -3.08 -17.09 -1.35
CA SER A 100 -2.21 -18.16 -0.86
C SER A 100 -0.72 -17.88 -1.11
N SER A 101 -0.38 -17.44 -2.32
CA SER A 101 1.01 -17.11 -2.69
C SER A 101 1.47 -15.78 -2.09
N GLN A 102 0.60 -14.78 -2.09
CA GLN A 102 0.95 -13.42 -1.68
C GLN A 102 1.22 -13.34 -0.18
N ILE A 103 0.39 -13.97 0.65
CA ILE A 103 0.53 -13.92 2.11
C ILE A 103 1.81 -14.63 2.55
N ALA A 104 2.14 -15.76 1.92
CA ALA A 104 3.43 -16.42 2.16
C ALA A 104 4.61 -15.46 1.87
N TYR A 105 4.54 -14.70 0.76
CA TYR A 105 5.57 -13.73 0.41
C TYR A 105 5.60 -12.49 1.33
N VAL A 106 4.51 -12.15 2.04
CA VAL A 106 4.53 -11.06 3.03
C VAL A 106 5.54 -11.32 4.15
N ALA A 107 5.83 -12.58 4.48
CA ALA A 107 6.86 -12.92 5.47
C ALA A 107 8.26 -12.43 5.06
N GLU A 108 8.57 -12.36 3.77
CA GLU A 108 9.85 -11.84 3.28
C GLU A 108 10.04 -10.36 3.62
N TYR A 109 8.96 -9.57 3.73
CA TYR A 109 9.04 -8.18 4.17
C TYR A 109 9.47 -8.09 5.63
N TYR A 110 8.86 -8.88 6.51
CA TYR A 110 9.26 -8.91 7.92
C TYR A 110 10.68 -9.45 8.10
N ARG A 111 11.07 -10.47 7.32
CA ARG A 111 12.42 -11.04 7.32
C ARG A 111 13.47 -10.04 6.84
N TYR A 112 13.16 -9.25 5.81
CA TYR A 112 14.03 -8.17 5.33
C TYR A 112 14.24 -7.11 6.41
N TYR A 113 13.16 -6.61 7.03
CA TYR A 113 13.28 -5.61 8.09
C TYR A 113 13.89 -6.15 9.39
N ALA A 114 13.77 -7.46 9.66
CA ALA A 114 14.51 -8.12 10.73
C ALA A 114 16.03 -7.98 10.52
N GLY A 115 16.51 -8.19 9.29
CA GLY A 115 17.92 -8.03 8.93
C GLY A 115 18.42 -6.58 8.90
N ILE A 116 17.52 -5.61 8.81
CA ILE A 116 17.84 -4.17 8.82
C ILE A 116 17.86 -3.58 10.23
N ALA A 117 17.18 -4.20 11.20
CA ALA A 117 16.98 -3.62 12.53
C ALA A 117 18.27 -3.12 13.18
N ASP A 118 19.38 -3.85 13.00
CA ASP A 118 20.73 -3.50 13.51
C ASP A 118 21.70 -2.95 12.44
N LYS A 119 21.14 -2.42 11.34
CA LYS A 119 21.84 -1.73 10.25
C LYS A 119 21.37 -0.29 10.08
N LEU A 120 20.53 0.21 10.99
CA LEU A 120 20.14 1.62 11.06
C LEU A 120 21.28 2.44 11.66
N GLU A 121 22.30 2.67 10.85
CA GLU A 121 23.55 3.27 11.25
C GLU A 121 23.44 4.80 11.46
N GLY A 122 24.26 5.29 12.39
CA GLY A 122 24.57 6.70 12.56
C GLY A 122 25.73 7.15 11.67
N SER A 123 26.28 8.33 11.94
CA SER A 123 27.48 8.81 11.24
C SER A 123 28.30 9.77 12.11
N HIS A 124 29.63 9.73 12.00
CA HIS A 124 30.51 10.75 12.58
C HIS A 124 30.77 11.86 11.57
N ILE A 125 30.64 13.12 11.98
CA ILE A 125 30.74 14.29 11.09
C ILE A 125 32.02 15.08 11.38
N PRO A 126 32.94 15.24 10.41
CA PRO A 126 34.09 16.11 10.58
C PRO A 126 33.66 17.57 10.46
N VAL A 127 33.46 18.23 11.60
CA VAL A 127 33.01 19.63 11.65
C VAL A 127 34.18 20.62 11.62
N ASP A 128 33.88 21.86 11.25
CA ASP A 128 34.82 22.98 11.14
C ASP A 128 35.13 23.66 12.50
N LYS A 129 34.92 22.94 13.61
CA LYS A 129 35.16 23.43 14.98
C LYS A 129 36.28 22.62 15.64
N PRO A 130 37.34 23.25 16.14
CA PRO A 130 38.39 22.54 16.89
C PRO A 130 37.81 21.93 18.16
N ASP A 131 38.48 20.88 18.65
CA ASP A 131 38.15 20.20 19.91
C ASP A 131 36.68 19.77 20.02
N MET A 132 36.10 19.31 18.90
CA MET A 132 34.72 18.88 18.82
C MET A 132 34.62 17.50 18.16
N GLN A 133 33.91 16.60 18.82
CA GLN A 133 33.39 15.36 18.22
C GLN A 133 31.90 15.51 17.99
N VAL A 134 31.46 15.18 16.77
CA VAL A 134 30.06 15.24 16.38
C VAL A 134 29.65 13.93 15.75
N TRP A 135 28.60 13.32 16.28
CA TRP A 135 28.00 12.13 15.68
C TRP A 135 26.48 12.26 15.60
N LEU A 136 25.91 11.51 14.67
CA LEU A 136 24.49 11.44 14.41
C LEU A 136 23.97 10.08 14.85
N ASP A 137 23.00 10.07 15.76
CA ASP A 137 22.27 8.87 16.15
C ASP A 137 20.92 8.81 15.43
N ARG A 138 20.46 7.59 15.11
CA ARG A 138 19.10 7.34 14.62
C ARG A 138 18.23 6.85 15.77
N GLN A 139 17.19 7.60 16.11
CA GLN A 139 16.21 7.27 17.14
C GLN A 139 14.87 6.95 16.50
N PRO A 140 14.02 6.07 17.06
CA PRO A 140 12.66 5.88 16.55
C PRO A 140 11.90 7.21 16.51
N VAL A 141 11.02 7.39 15.52
CA VAL A 141 10.16 8.59 15.47
C VAL A 141 9.21 8.69 16.66
N GLY A 142 8.81 7.54 17.22
CA GLY A 142 7.92 7.46 18.38
C GLY A 142 6.72 6.54 18.12
N VAL A 143 5.51 6.99 18.45
CA VAL A 143 4.28 6.25 18.20
C VAL A 143 3.80 6.47 16.76
N VAL A 144 3.57 5.38 16.05
CA VAL A 144 3.13 5.38 14.65
C VAL A 144 1.66 4.98 14.55
N ALA A 145 0.85 5.84 13.95
CA ALA A 145 -0.46 5.47 13.42
C ALA A 145 -0.30 4.90 12.00
N ALA A 146 -0.45 3.59 11.84
CA ALA A 146 -0.41 2.92 10.55
C ALA A 146 -1.84 2.65 10.08
N ILE A 147 -2.27 3.23 8.96
CA ILE A 147 -3.65 3.09 8.45
C ILE A 147 -3.58 2.44 7.06
N VAL A 148 -4.22 1.27 6.92
CA VAL A 148 -4.18 0.46 5.69
C VAL A 148 -5.57 0.32 5.04
N PRO A 149 -5.64 0.28 3.69
CA PRO A 149 -6.86 0.06 2.93
C PRO A 149 -7.16 -1.43 2.79
N TRP A 150 -8.39 -1.76 2.39
CA TRP A 150 -8.93 -3.12 2.31
C TRP A 150 -8.32 -4.04 1.23
N ASN A 151 -7.68 -3.50 0.19
CA ASN A 151 -7.35 -4.28 -1.01
C ASN A 151 -6.14 -5.21 -0.85
N SER A 152 -5.25 -4.96 0.11
CA SER A 152 -4.06 -5.79 0.40
C SER A 152 -3.53 -5.50 1.81
N GLN A 153 -4.37 -5.69 2.83
CA GLN A 153 -4.09 -5.28 4.21
C GLN A 153 -2.83 -5.90 4.80
N LEU A 154 -2.59 -7.20 4.57
CA LEU A 154 -1.42 -7.89 5.13
C LEU A 154 -0.13 -7.35 4.52
N PHE A 155 -0.07 -7.23 3.18
CA PHE A 155 1.06 -6.62 2.49
C PHE A 155 1.33 -5.18 2.96
N LEU A 156 0.28 -4.35 3.00
CA LEU A 156 0.40 -2.94 3.38
C LEU A 156 0.70 -2.76 4.88
N SER A 157 0.35 -3.74 5.71
CA SER A 157 0.81 -3.76 7.10
C SER A 157 2.30 -4.06 7.20
N ALA A 158 2.86 -4.94 6.38
CA ALA A 158 4.26 -5.32 6.47
C ALA A 158 5.22 -4.19 6.11
N VAL A 159 4.86 -3.38 5.10
CA VAL A 159 5.62 -2.20 4.67
C VAL A 159 5.50 -1.01 5.62
N LYS A 160 4.60 -1.07 6.61
CA LYS A 160 4.48 -0.07 7.69
C LYS A 160 5.06 -0.59 9.00
N LEU A 161 4.59 -1.75 9.44
CA LEU A 161 4.93 -2.38 10.71
C LEU A 161 6.39 -2.87 10.73
N GLY A 162 6.86 -3.51 9.65
CA GLY A 162 8.24 -3.99 9.53
C GLY A 162 9.29 -2.90 9.79
N PRO A 163 9.32 -1.81 9.00
CA PRO A 163 10.31 -0.75 9.19
C PRO A 163 10.12 0.02 10.50
N ALA A 164 8.89 0.23 10.96
CA ALA A 164 8.62 0.90 12.23
C ALA A 164 9.20 0.12 13.42
N LEU A 165 8.95 -1.19 13.49
CA LEU A 165 9.47 -2.04 14.56
C LEU A 165 10.98 -2.22 14.49
N ALA A 166 11.56 -2.30 13.28
CA ALA A 166 13.01 -2.33 13.10
C ALA A 166 13.67 -1.07 13.69
N ALA A 167 13.08 0.10 13.45
CA ALA A 167 13.50 1.38 14.02
C ALA A 167 13.27 1.49 15.54
N GLY A 168 12.45 0.62 16.13
CA GLY A 168 12.10 0.66 17.56
C GLY A 168 10.87 1.51 17.89
N CYS A 169 10.08 1.89 16.89
CA CYS A 169 8.80 2.55 17.11
C CYS A 169 7.78 1.60 17.76
N THR A 170 6.72 2.16 18.33
CA THR A 170 5.49 1.43 18.67
C THR A 170 4.39 1.80 17.69
N VAL A 171 3.43 0.90 17.46
CA VAL A 171 2.49 1.04 16.34
C VAL A 171 1.05 0.80 16.80
N VAL A 172 0.16 1.70 16.41
CA VAL A 172 -1.29 1.47 16.37
C VAL A 172 -1.69 1.30 14.91
N LEU A 173 -2.01 0.07 14.55
CA LEU A 173 -2.37 -0.35 13.20
C LEU A 173 -3.89 -0.40 13.06
N LYS A 174 -4.42 0.42 12.15
CA LYS A 174 -5.85 0.47 11.84
C LYS A 174 -6.15 -0.32 10.57
N ALA A 175 -6.91 -1.40 10.71
CA ALA A 175 -7.52 -2.13 9.61
C ALA A 175 -8.67 -1.34 8.98
N SER A 176 -8.87 -1.48 7.67
CA SER A 176 -10.04 -0.91 6.99
C SER A 176 -11.32 -1.58 7.46
N GLU A 177 -12.35 -0.79 7.71
CA GLU A 177 -13.69 -1.24 8.06
C GLU A 177 -14.42 -2.03 6.95
N GLU A 178 -13.94 -1.97 5.70
CA GLU A 178 -14.57 -2.67 4.58
C GLU A 178 -14.27 -4.18 4.57
N ALA A 179 -13.09 -4.59 5.05
CA ALA A 179 -12.65 -6.00 5.11
C ALA A 179 -11.56 -6.25 6.17
N PRO A 180 -11.82 -6.01 7.47
CA PRO A 180 -10.78 -5.99 8.50
C PRO A 180 -10.26 -7.36 8.93
N GLY A 181 -10.97 -8.45 8.60
CA GLY A 181 -10.75 -9.80 9.09
C GLY A 181 -9.31 -10.29 9.00
N PRO A 182 -8.60 -10.15 7.86
CA PRO A 182 -7.23 -10.62 7.73
C PRO A 182 -6.27 -9.99 8.73
N LEU A 183 -6.44 -8.69 8.99
CA LEU A 183 -5.54 -7.97 9.88
C LEU A 183 -5.86 -8.20 11.36
N LEU A 184 -7.13 -8.41 11.69
CA LEU A 184 -7.55 -8.83 13.03
C LEU A 184 -7.10 -10.26 13.34
N GLU A 185 -7.13 -11.16 12.35
CA GLU A 185 -6.55 -12.50 12.50
C GLU A 185 -5.01 -12.42 12.63
N PHE A 186 -4.35 -11.57 11.84
CA PHE A 186 -2.91 -11.35 11.94
C PHE A 186 -2.46 -10.89 13.34
N ALA A 187 -3.33 -10.21 14.09
CA ALA A 187 -3.04 -9.85 15.48
C ALA A 187 -2.77 -11.08 16.38
N ARG A 188 -3.34 -12.26 16.07
CA ARG A 188 -3.03 -13.53 16.74
C ARG A 188 -1.59 -13.97 16.49
N VAL A 189 -1.10 -13.78 15.27
CA VAL A 189 0.29 -14.06 14.88
C VAL A 189 1.25 -13.09 15.59
N VAL A 190 0.88 -11.80 15.64
CA VAL A 190 1.64 -10.78 16.40
C VAL A 190 1.72 -11.12 17.89
N HIS A 191 0.61 -11.58 18.48
CA HIS A 191 0.57 -12.01 19.86
C HIS A 191 1.51 -13.19 20.13
N GLU A 192 1.46 -14.23 19.28
CA GLU A 192 2.32 -15.40 19.39
C GLU A 192 3.82 -15.08 19.15
N ALA A 193 4.12 -14.04 18.35
CA ALA A 193 5.48 -13.56 18.14
C ALA A 193 6.11 -13.00 19.43
N GLY A 194 5.30 -12.57 20.40
CA GLY A 194 5.76 -12.20 21.74
C GLY A 194 6.34 -10.79 21.84
N PHE A 195 5.84 -9.84 21.05
CA PHE A 195 6.15 -8.43 21.26
C PHE A 195 5.65 -7.97 22.64
N PRO A 196 6.38 -7.09 23.36
CA PRO A 196 5.91 -6.55 24.63
C PRO A 196 4.53 -5.88 24.51
N PRO A 197 3.68 -5.93 25.55
CA PRO A 197 2.38 -5.29 25.56
C PRO A 197 2.45 -3.81 25.15
N GLY A 198 1.59 -3.41 24.21
CA GLY A 198 1.51 -2.05 23.69
C GLY A 198 2.43 -1.74 22.51
N VAL A 199 3.45 -2.56 22.21
CA VAL A 199 4.36 -2.32 21.07
C VAL A 199 3.61 -2.38 19.72
N VAL A 200 2.68 -3.33 19.60
CA VAL A 200 1.77 -3.44 18.45
C VAL A 200 0.34 -3.50 18.96
N ASN A 201 -0.51 -2.60 18.47
CA ASN A 201 -1.94 -2.59 18.72
C ASN A 201 -2.66 -2.65 17.37
N VAL A 202 -3.71 -3.46 17.26
CA VAL A 202 -4.52 -3.60 16.03
C VAL A 202 -5.96 -3.24 16.35
N VAL A 203 -6.45 -2.22 15.66
CA VAL A 203 -7.82 -1.71 15.80
C VAL A 203 -8.53 -1.65 14.46
N THR A 204 -9.86 -1.62 14.49
CA THR A 204 -10.71 -1.35 13.32
C THR A 204 -11.90 -0.50 13.75
N GLY A 205 -12.49 0.24 12.83
CA GLY A 205 -13.59 1.17 13.08
C GLY A 205 -13.67 2.22 11.98
N PHE A 206 -14.65 3.11 12.04
CA PHE A 206 -14.91 4.06 10.95
C PHE A 206 -14.04 5.32 11.00
N GLY A 207 -14.00 6.06 9.89
CA GLY A 207 -13.21 7.28 9.74
C GLY A 207 -13.40 8.30 10.87
N ALA A 208 -14.63 8.69 11.20
CA ALA A 208 -14.88 9.79 12.14
C ALA A 208 -14.49 9.47 13.61
N GLN A 209 -14.80 8.28 14.10
CA GLN A 209 -14.63 7.92 15.52
C GLN A 209 -13.37 7.09 15.81
N CYS A 210 -12.71 6.58 14.77
CA CYS A 210 -11.47 5.81 14.90
C CYS A 210 -10.33 6.44 14.11
N GLY A 211 -10.53 6.65 12.80
CA GLY A 211 -9.46 7.18 11.92
C GLY A 211 -9.02 8.59 12.31
N ALA A 212 -9.96 9.51 12.48
CA ALA A 212 -9.69 10.91 12.81
C ALA A 212 -9.04 11.04 14.18
N VAL A 213 -9.61 10.37 15.19
CA VAL A 213 -9.06 10.30 16.55
C VAL A 213 -7.61 9.84 16.53
N LEU A 214 -7.33 8.73 15.85
CA LEU A 214 -5.98 8.18 15.75
C LEU A 214 -5.01 9.16 15.06
N SER A 215 -5.41 9.73 13.91
CA SER A 215 -4.54 10.64 13.15
C SER A 215 -4.30 12.00 13.81
N SER A 216 -5.19 12.44 14.72
CA SER A 216 -5.07 13.70 15.46
C SER A 216 -4.56 13.53 16.89
N HIS A 217 -4.31 12.30 17.35
CA HIS A 217 -3.95 12.06 18.74
C HIS A 217 -2.62 12.74 19.09
N PRO A 218 -2.52 13.50 20.21
CA PRO A 218 -1.33 14.30 20.55
C PRO A 218 -0.07 13.48 20.83
N LYS A 219 -0.22 12.18 21.11
CA LYS A 219 0.89 11.24 21.33
C LYS A 219 1.31 10.45 20.08
N VAL A 220 0.77 10.76 18.91
CA VAL A 220 1.17 10.14 17.64
C VAL A 220 2.21 11.03 16.97
N ASP A 221 3.39 10.47 16.71
CA ASP A 221 4.53 11.19 16.14
C ASP A 221 4.62 11.03 14.61
N LYS A 222 4.01 9.97 14.07
CA LYS A 222 3.94 9.69 12.64
C LYS A 222 2.61 9.06 12.23
N VAL A 223 2.05 9.51 11.13
CA VAL A 223 0.91 8.87 10.44
C VAL A 223 1.38 8.31 9.10
N ALA A 224 1.31 6.99 8.95
CA ALA A 224 1.58 6.29 7.69
C ALA A 224 0.26 5.80 7.08
N PHE A 225 -0.24 6.49 6.06
CA PHE A 225 -1.55 6.22 5.46
C PHE A 225 -1.42 5.67 4.04
N THR A 226 -2.19 4.63 3.74
CA THR A 226 -2.42 4.19 2.36
C THR A 226 -3.92 4.23 2.06
N GLY A 227 -4.31 4.78 0.90
CA GLY A 227 -5.73 4.86 0.53
C GLY A 227 -6.04 5.91 -0.54
N GLY A 228 -7.28 6.39 -0.56
CA GLY A 228 -7.74 7.38 -1.56
C GLY A 228 -7.27 8.81 -1.26
N PRO A 229 -7.04 9.65 -2.30
CA PRO A 229 -6.62 11.04 -2.11
C PRO A 229 -7.55 11.90 -1.25
N GLU A 230 -8.87 11.71 -1.34
CA GLU A 230 -9.82 12.49 -0.52
C GLU A 230 -9.67 12.18 0.98
N THR A 231 -9.55 10.91 1.36
CA THR A 231 -9.27 10.54 2.75
C THR A 231 -7.89 11.06 3.20
N ALA A 232 -6.90 11.06 2.31
CA ALA A 232 -5.57 11.57 2.62
C ALA A 232 -5.57 13.07 2.96
N LYS A 233 -6.42 13.89 2.32
CA LYS A 233 -6.60 15.30 2.69
C LYS A 233 -7.09 15.44 4.12
N HIS A 234 -8.04 14.61 4.55
CA HIS A 234 -8.50 14.57 5.93
C HIS A 234 -7.38 14.14 6.89
N ILE A 235 -6.58 13.13 6.53
CA ILE A 235 -5.42 12.71 7.34
C ILE A 235 -4.44 13.88 7.52
N VAL A 236 -4.08 14.58 6.45
CA VAL A 236 -3.18 15.74 6.52
C VAL A 236 -3.78 16.84 7.40
N ALA A 237 -5.06 17.17 7.23
CA ALA A 237 -5.73 18.16 8.07
C ALA A 237 -5.75 17.74 9.55
N ASN A 238 -5.99 16.46 9.84
CA ASN A 238 -5.98 15.92 11.19
C ASN A 238 -4.60 16.00 11.85
N THR A 239 -3.52 15.82 11.09
CA THR A 239 -2.15 15.91 11.61
C THR A 239 -1.74 17.33 11.99
N ALA A 240 -2.49 18.36 11.57
CA ALA A 240 -2.25 19.73 12.06
C ALA A 240 -2.44 19.84 13.59
N ASN A 241 -3.19 18.92 14.21
CA ASN A 241 -3.44 18.90 15.66
C ASN A 241 -2.26 18.33 16.48
N ASN A 242 -1.34 17.58 15.87
CA ASN A 242 -0.21 16.95 16.55
C ASN A 242 1.14 17.16 15.86
N LEU A 243 1.15 17.76 14.67
CA LEU A 243 2.32 17.97 13.81
C LEU A 243 3.09 16.67 13.49
N ALA A 244 2.38 15.53 13.48
CA ALA A 244 2.96 14.23 13.17
C ALA A 244 3.56 14.22 11.76
N LYS A 245 4.69 13.51 11.59
CA LYS A 245 5.24 13.23 10.25
C LYS A 245 4.20 12.45 9.44
N VAL A 246 4.00 12.78 8.17
CA VAL A 246 3.05 12.09 7.30
C VAL A 246 3.78 11.38 6.17
N SER A 247 3.38 10.14 5.89
CA SER A 247 3.70 9.47 4.62
C SER A 247 2.42 8.94 4.01
N LEU A 248 2.23 9.22 2.71
CA LEU A 248 1.03 8.91 1.96
C LEU A 248 1.39 8.02 0.78
N GLU A 249 0.76 6.85 0.70
CA GLU A 249 0.73 6.01 -0.49
C GLU A 249 -0.68 6.00 -1.05
N LEU A 250 -0.88 6.64 -2.19
CA LEU A 250 -2.20 6.86 -2.77
C LEU A 250 -2.36 6.11 -4.09
N GLY A 251 -3.53 6.25 -4.69
CA GLY A 251 -3.87 5.64 -5.95
C GLY A 251 -3.09 6.15 -7.16
N GLY A 252 -3.41 5.62 -8.33
CA GLY A 252 -2.75 5.94 -9.58
C GLY A 252 -3.62 5.78 -10.82
N LYS A 253 -3.18 6.40 -11.92
CA LYS A 253 -3.66 6.13 -13.27
C LYS A 253 -2.52 5.68 -14.16
N SER A 254 -1.90 4.59 -13.75
CA SER A 254 -0.62 4.12 -14.23
C SER A 254 -0.62 3.82 -15.74
N PRO A 255 0.26 4.47 -16.53
CA PRO A 255 0.39 4.17 -17.95
C PRO A 255 1.08 2.82 -18.17
N PHE A 256 0.54 2.05 -19.10
CA PHE A 256 1.16 0.87 -19.68
C PHE A 256 1.48 1.21 -21.14
N ILE A 257 2.75 1.46 -21.44
CA ILE A 257 3.20 2.02 -22.71
C ILE A 257 3.73 0.91 -23.60
N VAL A 258 3.14 0.73 -24.78
CA VAL A 258 3.50 -0.31 -25.75
C VAL A 258 3.98 0.31 -27.05
N PHE A 259 5.24 0.05 -27.40
CA PHE A 259 5.82 0.42 -28.70
C PHE A 259 5.66 -0.71 -29.72
N ALA A 260 5.73 -0.39 -31.01
CA ALA A 260 5.50 -1.34 -32.10
C ALA A 260 6.55 -2.46 -32.19
N ASP A 261 7.74 -2.27 -31.60
CA ASP A 261 8.81 -3.27 -31.56
C ASP A 261 8.75 -4.18 -30.33
N THR A 262 7.65 -4.19 -29.58
CA THR A 262 7.47 -5.09 -28.43
C THR A 262 7.35 -6.55 -28.86
N ASP A 263 7.69 -7.46 -27.95
CA ASP A 263 7.09 -8.79 -27.96
C ASP A 263 5.60 -8.65 -27.60
N ILE A 264 4.74 -8.82 -28.60
CA ILE A 264 3.31 -8.58 -28.47
C ILE A 264 2.64 -9.56 -27.50
N GLN A 265 3.07 -10.82 -27.51
CA GLN A 265 2.46 -11.87 -26.67
C GLN A 265 2.78 -11.63 -25.19
N SER A 266 4.05 -11.33 -24.89
CA SER A 266 4.47 -10.99 -23.53
C SER A 266 3.77 -9.72 -23.03
N ALA A 267 3.66 -8.68 -23.87
CA ALA A 267 3.00 -7.44 -23.51
C ALA A 267 1.48 -7.62 -23.28
N VAL A 268 0.79 -8.44 -24.06
CA VAL A 268 -0.63 -8.79 -23.84
C VAL A 268 -0.80 -9.49 -22.49
N ASN A 269 0.01 -10.50 -22.19
CA ASN A 269 -0.07 -11.22 -20.91
C ASN A 269 0.22 -10.29 -19.71
N ALA A 270 1.23 -9.42 -19.84
CA ALA A 270 1.55 -8.44 -18.83
C ALA A 270 0.42 -7.41 -18.65
N GLN A 271 -0.23 -6.96 -19.72
CA GLN A 271 -1.37 -6.04 -19.64
C GLN A 271 -2.57 -6.69 -18.94
N VAL A 272 -2.84 -7.97 -19.19
CA VAL A 272 -3.90 -8.72 -18.48
C VAL A 272 -3.61 -8.77 -16.99
N ALA A 273 -2.39 -9.16 -16.59
CA ALA A 273 -1.99 -9.17 -15.19
C ALA A 273 -2.00 -7.76 -14.56
N ALA A 274 -1.65 -6.73 -15.34
CA ALA A 274 -1.58 -5.36 -14.88
C ALA A 274 -2.94 -4.79 -14.45
N ILE A 275 -4.04 -5.18 -15.11
CA ILE A 275 -5.37 -4.59 -14.87
C ILE A 275 -6.43 -5.57 -14.33
N PHE A 276 -6.32 -6.87 -14.59
CA PHE A 276 -7.36 -7.84 -14.18
C PHE A 276 -6.99 -8.69 -12.97
N ALA A 277 -5.70 -8.79 -12.60
CA ALA A 277 -5.31 -9.43 -11.33
C ALA A 277 -5.84 -8.62 -10.13
N ALA A 278 -6.25 -9.32 -9.07
CA ALA A 278 -7.00 -8.76 -7.93
C ALA A 278 -8.28 -7.99 -8.36
N SER A 279 -8.90 -8.39 -9.48
CA SER A 279 -10.04 -7.72 -10.11
C SER A 279 -9.80 -6.22 -10.37
N GLY A 280 -8.54 -5.83 -10.61
CA GLY A 280 -8.13 -4.45 -10.86
C GLY A 280 -8.08 -3.54 -9.63
N GLN A 281 -8.29 -4.09 -8.43
CA GLN A 281 -8.30 -3.34 -7.16
C GLN A 281 -6.87 -3.16 -6.63
N SER A 282 -6.03 -2.48 -7.42
CA SER A 282 -4.62 -2.26 -7.16
C SER A 282 -4.23 -0.83 -7.48
N CYS A 283 -3.52 -0.16 -6.57
CA CYS A 283 -3.05 1.22 -6.77
C CYS A 283 -2.10 1.34 -7.98
N VAL A 284 -1.31 0.30 -8.24
CA VAL A 284 -0.39 0.22 -9.38
C VAL A 284 -1.02 -0.41 -10.63
N ALA A 285 -2.35 -0.54 -10.71
CA ALA A 285 -2.98 -1.19 -11.86
C ALA A 285 -2.66 -0.44 -13.16
N GLY A 286 -2.19 -1.16 -14.18
CA GLY A 286 -1.89 -0.63 -15.52
C GLY A 286 -3.16 -0.34 -16.30
N SER A 287 -3.98 0.57 -15.77
CA SER A 287 -5.37 0.84 -16.19
C SER A 287 -5.47 1.82 -17.37
N ARG A 288 -4.35 2.33 -17.87
CA ARG A 288 -4.27 3.19 -19.05
C ARG A 288 -3.25 2.63 -20.03
N LEU A 289 -3.71 1.89 -21.03
CA LEU A 289 -2.90 1.41 -22.14
C LEU A 289 -2.65 2.58 -23.10
N LEU A 290 -1.38 2.96 -23.24
CA LEU A 290 -0.89 3.86 -24.27
C LEU A 290 -0.17 3.00 -25.31
N ILE A 291 -0.70 2.89 -26.52
CA ILE A 291 -0.18 1.97 -27.53
C ILE A 291 0.19 2.69 -28.82
N GLU A 292 1.31 2.33 -29.43
CA GLU A 292 1.71 2.87 -30.71
C GLU A 292 0.67 2.52 -31.79
N ALA A 293 0.22 3.53 -32.55
CA ALA A 293 -0.92 3.39 -33.45
C ALA A 293 -0.75 2.25 -34.49
N SER A 294 0.48 1.97 -34.91
CA SER A 294 0.82 0.93 -35.90
C SER A 294 0.58 -0.51 -35.43
N VAL A 295 0.56 -0.77 -34.12
CA VAL A 295 0.39 -2.12 -33.53
C VAL A 295 -0.92 -2.29 -32.77
N LYS A 296 -1.71 -1.22 -32.64
CA LYS A 296 -2.95 -1.18 -31.83
C LYS A 296 -3.91 -2.32 -32.17
N ASP A 297 -4.29 -2.46 -33.43
CA ASP A 297 -5.38 -3.36 -33.82
C ASP A 297 -5.02 -4.83 -33.57
N GLU A 298 -3.78 -5.23 -33.91
CA GLU A 298 -3.27 -6.57 -33.63
C GLU A 298 -3.23 -6.85 -32.11
N PHE A 299 -2.71 -5.90 -31.34
CA PHE A 299 -2.61 -6.04 -29.88
C PHE A 299 -3.98 -6.17 -29.22
N LEU A 300 -4.94 -5.33 -29.61
CA LEU A 300 -6.29 -5.34 -29.04
C LEU A 300 -7.07 -6.61 -29.40
N ALA A 301 -6.88 -7.14 -30.62
CA ALA A 301 -7.49 -8.41 -31.00
C ALA A 301 -7.03 -9.55 -30.08
N LEU A 302 -5.71 -9.68 -29.88
CA LEU A 302 -5.11 -10.68 -28.98
C LEU A 302 -5.52 -10.46 -27.52
N LEU A 303 -5.55 -9.20 -27.07
CA LEU A 303 -5.93 -8.86 -25.70
C LEU A 303 -7.40 -9.22 -25.43
N VAL A 304 -8.32 -8.88 -26.33
CA VAL A 304 -9.75 -9.23 -26.20
C VAL A 304 -9.94 -10.75 -26.16
N GLU A 305 -9.24 -11.49 -27.03
CA GLU A 305 -9.26 -12.96 -27.02
C GLU A 305 -8.71 -13.54 -25.70
N ARG A 306 -7.62 -12.97 -25.16
CA ARG A 306 -7.09 -13.44 -23.87
C ARG A 306 -8.05 -13.13 -22.72
N VAL A 307 -8.69 -11.96 -22.73
CA VAL A 307 -9.64 -11.54 -21.69
C VAL A 307 -10.91 -12.38 -21.70
N SER A 308 -11.42 -12.78 -22.88
CA SER A 308 -12.62 -13.63 -22.97
C SER A 308 -12.45 -15.03 -22.37
N ARG A 309 -11.19 -15.47 -22.20
CA ARG A 309 -10.83 -16.76 -21.57
C ARG A 309 -10.64 -16.68 -20.05
N ILE A 310 -10.75 -15.50 -19.44
CA ILE A 310 -10.60 -15.35 -17.98
C ILE A 310 -11.73 -16.10 -17.27
N LEU A 311 -11.38 -17.03 -16.39
CA LEU A 311 -12.36 -17.80 -15.62
C LEU A 311 -12.88 -16.98 -14.43
N VAL A 312 -14.06 -16.39 -14.60
CA VAL A 312 -14.78 -15.68 -13.53
C VAL A 312 -15.52 -16.68 -12.65
N GLY A 313 -15.23 -16.70 -11.36
CA GLY A 313 -15.68 -17.77 -10.47
C GLY A 313 -15.80 -17.36 -9.02
N LEU A 314 -16.02 -18.35 -8.15
CA LEU A 314 -16.04 -18.13 -6.71
C LEU A 314 -14.61 -17.92 -6.19
N PRO A 315 -14.37 -16.98 -5.27
CA PRO A 315 -13.00 -16.67 -4.81
C PRO A 315 -12.27 -17.82 -4.14
N ASN A 316 -12.98 -18.78 -3.52
CA ASN A 316 -12.39 -19.92 -2.83
C ASN A 316 -12.08 -21.12 -3.76
N ASP A 317 -12.42 -21.03 -5.05
CA ASP A 317 -12.06 -22.04 -6.04
C ASP A 317 -10.68 -21.72 -6.64
N MET A 318 -9.74 -22.67 -6.54
CA MET A 318 -8.38 -22.54 -7.08
C MET A 318 -8.34 -22.41 -8.61
N ALA A 319 -9.38 -22.85 -9.33
CA ALA A 319 -9.49 -22.68 -10.77
C ALA A 319 -9.90 -21.27 -11.19
N THR A 320 -10.51 -20.49 -10.28
CA THR A 320 -10.94 -19.12 -10.54
C THR A 320 -9.73 -18.24 -10.85
N GLU A 321 -9.83 -17.44 -11.91
CA GLU A 321 -8.83 -16.45 -12.31
C GLU A 321 -9.26 -15.02 -11.98
N TYR A 322 -10.54 -14.81 -11.67
CA TYR A 322 -11.12 -13.50 -11.46
C TYR A 322 -12.32 -13.55 -10.50
N GLY A 323 -12.29 -12.69 -9.48
CA GLY A 323 -13.28 -12.61 -8.40
C GLY A 323 -14.15 -11.34 -8.42
N PRO A 324 -15.02 -11.14 -7.43
CA PRO A 324 -15.82 -9.93 -7.28
C PRO A 324 -14.95 -8.72 -6.88
N LEU A 325 -15.54 -7.53 -6.98
CA LEU A 325 -15.05 -6.34 -6.30
C LEU A 325 -15.33 -6.44 -4.80
N CYS A 326 -14.51 -5.83 -3.95
CA CYS A 326 -14.65 -5.88 -2.51
C CYS A 326 -15.93 -5.18 -2.02
N THR A 327 -16.35 -4.09 -2.68
CA THR A 327 -17.48 -3.28 -2.19
C THR A 327 -18.53 -3.00 -3.27
N LYS A 328 -19.80 -2.98 -2.86
CA LYS A 328 -20.92 -2.53 -3.70
C LYS A 328 -20.79 -1.07 -4.14
N ARG A 329 -20.09 -0.25 -3.35
CA ARG A 329 -19.79 1.14 -3.70
C ARG A 329 -18.86 1.20 -4.91
N GLN A 330 -17.83 0.35 -4.93
CA GLN A 330 -16.88 0.30 -6.04
C GLN A 330 -17.56 -0.15 -7.34
N LEU A 331 -18.42 -1.17 -7.27
CA LEU A 331 -19.24 -1.61 -8.40
C LEU A 331 -20.03 -0.45 -9.03
N ARG A 332 -20.77 0.31 -8.21
CA ARG A 332 -21.58 1.45 -8.66
C ARG A 332 -20.73 2.59 -9.25
N ASN A 333 -19.56 2.86 -8.67
CA ASN A 333 -18.63 3.86 -9.19
C ASN A 333 -18.17 3.48 -10.60
N ILE A 334 -17.80 2.21 -10.80
CA ILE A 334 -17.34 1.71 -12.10
C ILE A 334 -18.46 1.77 -13.15
N GLU A 335 -19.67 1.33 -12.81
CA GLU A 335 -20.84 1.45 -13.69
C GLU A 335 -21.07 2.89 -14.15
N SER A 336 -20.98 3.85 -13.23
CA SER A 336 -21.16 5.28 -13.51
C SER A 336 -20.10 5.82 -14.49
N VAL A 337 -18.81 5.56 -14.20
CA VAL A 337 -17.70 6.08 -15.02
C VAL A 337 -17.63 5.41 -16.38
N VAL A 338 -17.91 4.10 -16.48
CA VAL A 338 -17.97 3.40 -17.77
C VAL A 338 -19.13 3.96 -18.60
N ALA A 339 -20.32 4.11 -18.03
CA ALA A 339 -21.46 4.70 -18.73
C ALA A 339 -21.18 6.14 -19.19
N SER A 340 -20.49 6.93 -18.38
CA SER A 340 -20.07 8.29 -18.75
C SER A 340 -19.07 8.31 -19.90
N SER A 341 -18.06 7.45 -19.84
CA SER A 341 -17.05 7.31 -20.90
C SER A 341 -17.67 6.89 -22.24
N VAL A 342 -18.65 5.99 -22.22
CA VAL A 342 -19.38 5.58 -23.43
C VAL A 342 -20.20 6.75 -23.99
N ARG A 343 -20.86 7.55 -23.15
CA ARG A 343 -21.55 8.78 -23.60
C ARG A 343 -20.60 9.81 -24.21
N GLN A 344 -19.35 9.85 -23.74
CA GLN A 344 -18.29 10.70 -24.30
C GLN A 344 -17.71 10.16 -25.62
N GLY A 345 -18.10 8.95 -26.05
CA GLY A 345 -17.70 8.36 -27.32
C GLY A 345 -16.72 7.18 -27.21
N ALA A 346 -16.35 6.74 -25.99
CA ALA A 346 -15.53 5.55 -25.82
C ALA A 346 -16.29 4.29 -26.28
N LYS A 347 -15.59 3.39 -26.97
CA LYS A 347 -16.16 2.14 -27.47
C LYS A 347 -15.85 0.98 -26.51
N VAL A 348 -16.87 0.24 -26.12
CA VAL A 348 -16.68 -1.01 -25.36
C VAL A 348 -16.21 -2.11 -26.33
N LEU A 349 -15.03 -2.68 -26.08
CA LEU A 349 -14.52 -3.82 -26.86
C LEU A 349 -14.91 -5.16 -26.23
N THR A 350 -14.98 -5.22 -24.91
CA THR A 350 -15.47 -6.38 -24.13
C THR A 350 -15.94 -5.92 -22.76
N GLY A 351 -16.79 -6.70 -22.09
CA GLY A 351 -17.32 -6.40 -20.77
C GLY A 351 -18.33 -5.23 -20.76
N GLY A 352 -18.10 -4.25 -19.89
CA GLY A 352 -18.87 -3.00 -19.78
C GLY A 352 -20.13 -3.09 -18.91
N LYS A 353 -20.33 -4.19 -18.18
CA LYS A 353 -21.52 -4.40 -17.35
C LYS A 353 -21.24 -5.27 -16.13
N ALA A 354 -22.10 -5.15 -15.12
CA ALA A 354 -22.16 -6.08 -14.01
C ALA A 354 -22.50 -7.50 -14.51
N ILE A 355 -22.01 -8.52 -13.82
CA ILE A 355 -22.34 -9.92 -14.10
C ILE A 355 -23.58 -10.27 -13.27
N GLU A 356 -24.62 -10.78 -13.93
CA GLU A 356 -25.89 -11.18 -13.30
C GLU A 356 -25.70 -12.43 -12.43
N ARG A 357 -25.21 -12.22 -11.21
CA ARG A 357 -25.02 -13.24 -10.17
C ARG A 357 -25.01 -12.60 -8.79
N ALA A 358 -25.03 -13.42 -7.73
CA ALA A 358 -24.83 -12.95 -6.36
C ALA A 358 -23.44 -12.31 -6.20
N GLY A 359 -23.33 -11.34 -5.27
CA GLY A 359 -22.09 -10.61 -5.02
C GLY A 359 -21.84 -9.41 -5.95
N PHE A 360 -20.62 -8.87 -5.90
CA PHE A 360 -20.25 -7.61 -6.54
C PHE A 360 -19.37 -7.81 -7.78
N TYR A 361 -19.85 -8.57 -8.75
CA TYR A 361 -19.07 -8.90 -9.95
C TYR A 361 -19.28 -7.88 -11.07
N TYR A 362 -18.16 -7.39 -11.62
CA TYR A 362 -18.14 -6.59 -12.84
C TYR A 362 -17.29 -7.30 -13.89
N ALA A 363 -17.74 -7.31 -15.15
CA ALA A 363 -17.03 -8.00 -16.21
C ALA A 363 -15.67 -7.33 -16.50
N PRO A 364 -14.58 -8.10 -16.76
CA PRO A 364 -13.34 -7.56 -17.31
C PRO A 364 -13.63 -6.71 -18.54
N THR A 365 -13.29 -5.42 -18.48
CA THR A 365 -13.75 -4.42 -19.45
C THR A 365 -12.58 -3.74 -20.14
N ILE A 366 -12.68 -3.60 -21.46
CA ILE A 366 -11.75 -2.79 -22.26
C ILE A 366 -12.54 -1.71 -22.98
N LEU A 367 -12.16 -0.46 -22.76
CA LEU A 367 -12.69 0.72 -23.43
C LEU A 367 -11.64 1.25 -24.40
N ASP A 368 -11.98 1.28 -25.68
CA ASP A 368 -11.21 2.03 -26.67
C ASP A 368 -11.64 3.50 -26.61
N CYS A 369 -10.74 4.35 -26.13
CA CYS A 369 -10.93 5.78 -25.99
C CYS A 369 -10.13 6.56 -27.05
N THR A 370 -9.63 5.90 -28.09
CA THR A 370 -8.88 6.54 -29.17
C THR A 370 -9.70 7.66 -29.80
N GLY A 371 -9.15 8.87 -29.84
CA GLY A 371 -9.83 10.05 -30.38
C GLY A 371 -10.86 10.69 -29.43
N VAL A 372 -11.04 10.15 -28.21
CA VAL A 372 -11.92 10.71 -27.19
C VAL A 372 -11.08 11.45 -26.15
N ALA A 373 -10.91 12.75 -26.35
CA ALA A 373 -10.15 13.58 -25.42
C ALA A 373 -10.80 13.54 -24.02
N ASN A 374 -10.01 13.20 -23.00
CA ASN A 374 -10.40 13.23 -21.59
C ASN A 374 -11.65 12.38 -21.26
N ALA A 375 -11.81 11.20 -21.86
CA ALA A 375 -12.81 10.24 -21.40
C ALA A 375 -12.66 10.01 -19.88
N ASP A 376 -13.75 9.94 -19.13
CA ASP A 376 -13.72 9.87 -17.66
C ASP A 376 -12.90 8.65 -17.19
N SER A 377 -12.96 7.54 -17.91
CA SER A 377 -12.17 6.34 -17.62
C SER A 377 -10.66 6.55 -17.83
N ILE A 378 -10.22 7.48 -18.67
CA ILE A 378 -8.79 7.82 -18.85
C ILE A 378 -8.27 8.64 -17.66
N THR A 379 -9.08 9.53 -17.09
CA THR A 379 -8.65 10.50 -16.08
C THR A 379 -8.92 10.03 -14.65
N THR A 380 -9.94 9.19 -14.46
CA THR A 380 -10.39 8.72 -13.14
C THR A 380 -9.73 7.39 -12.79
N GLU A 381 -9.21 7.29 -11.57
CA GLU A 381 -8.82 6.00 -11.00
C GLU A 381 -10.07 5.18 -10.69
N LEU A 382 -10.27 4.10 -11.44
CA LEU A 382 -11.43 3.23 -11.31
C LEU A 382 -11.28 2.14 -10.27
N PHE A 383 -10.04 1.85 -9.84
CA PHE A 383 -9.73 0.81 -8.86
C PHE A 383 -10.53 -0.49 -9.07
N GLY A 384 -10.51 -0.97 -10.31
CA GLY A 384 -11.37 -2.04 -10.79
C GLY A 384 -10.98 -2.49 -12.21
N PRO A 385 -11.71 -3.46 -12.77
CA PRO A 385 -11.32 -4.25 -13.94
C PRO A 385 -11.61 -3.53 -15.26
N VAL A 386 -11.18 -2.28 -15.40
CA VAL A 386 -11.45 -1.46 -16.59
C VAL A 386 -10.13 -0.93 -17.14
N LEU A 387 -9.80 -1.37 -18.36
CA LEU A 387 -8.69 -0.85 -19.13
C LEU A 387 -9.17 0.24 -20.09
N SER A 388 -8.59 1.43 -19.99
CA SER A 388 -8.78 2.50 -20.98
C SER A 388 -7.62 2.49 -21.97
N VAL A 389 -7.92 2.50 -23.27
CA VAL A 389 -6.94 2.46 -24.35
C VAL A 389 -6.89 3.82 -25.05
N ASP A 390 -5.69 4.34 -25.25
CA ASP A 390 -5.41 5.48 -26.12
C ASP A 390 -4.14 5.19 -26.95
N THR A 391 -3.98 5.88 -28.07
CA THR A 391 -2.86 5.68 -29.00
C THR A 391 -1.82 6.79 -28.92
N PHE A 392 -0.61 6.54 -29.40
CA PHE A 392 0.36 7.58 -29.73
C PHE A 392 1.06 7.28 -31.06
N ALA A 393 1.63 8.29 -31.71
CA ALA A 393 2.38 8.17 -32.95
C ALA A 393 3.90 8.30 -32.75
N THR A 394 4.34 8.95 -31.66
CA THR A 394 5.78 9.17 -31.39
C THR A 394 6.16 8.88 -29.95
N GLU A 395 7.45 8.61 -29.70
CA GLU A 395 8.01 8.48 -28.35
C GLU A 395 7.73 9.72 -27.49
N GLN A 396 7.78 10.91 -28.10
CA GLN A 396 7.53 12.18 -27.41
C GLN A 396 6.07 12.27 -26.93
N GLU A 397 5.13 11.93 -27.80
CA GLU A 397 3.70 11.92 -27.49
C GLU A 397 3.37 10.86 -26.41
N ALA A 398 3.98 9.68 -26.48
CA ALA A 398 3.82 8.64 -25.46
C ALA A 398 4.18 9.16 -24.06
N ILE A 399 5.29 9.89 -23.95
CA ILE A 399 5.75 10.49 -22.68
C ILE A 399 4.80 11.59 -22.20
N GLU A 400 4.34 12.45 -23.11
CA GLU A 400 3.39 13.52 -22.78
C GLU A 400 2.08 12.96 -22.25
N LYS A 401 1.51 11.96 -22.95
CA LYS A 401 0.29 11.26 -22.51
C LYS A 401 0.51 10.46 -21.23
N ALA A 402 1.65 9.80 -21.06
CA ALA A 402 2.00 9.12 -19.82
C ALA A 402 2.00 10.07 -18.62
N ASN A 403 2.44 11.31 -18.82
CA ASN A 403 2.52 12.33 -17.78
C ASN A 403 1.27 13.23 -17.68
N SER A 404 0.27 13.08 -18.55
CA SER A 404 -0.96 13.90 -18.58
C SER A 404 -1.99 13.48 -17.50
N THR A 405 -1.52 13.29 -16.28
CA THR A 405 -2.34 12.92 -15.13
C THR A 405 -1.78 13.56 -13.85
N ALA A 406 -2.63 13.78 -12.86
CA ALA A 406 -2.21 14.27 -11.54
C ALA A 406 -1.43 13.19 -10.75
N TYR A 407 -1.59 11.92 -11.12
CA TYR A 407 -0.97 10.77 -10.48
C TYR A 407 0.46 10.52 -10.98
N GLY A 408 1.20 9.68 -10.27
CA GLY A 408 2.56 9.30 -10.64
C GLY A 408 3.09 8.11 -9.83
N LEU A 409 2.26 7.09 -9.62
CA LEU A 409 2.66 5.92 -8.84
C LEU A 409 3.56 4.96 -9.62
N ALA A 410 3.02 4.39 -10.69
CA ALA A 410 3.65 3.30 -11.44
C ALA A 410 3.53 3.51 -12.96
N ALA A 411 4.45 2.94 -13.73
CA ALA A 411 4.41 2.86 -15.18
C ALA A 411 5.02 1.55 -15.71
N GLY A 412 4.56 1.11 -16.88
CA GLY A 412 5.12 -0.02 -17.61
C GLY A 412 5.56 0.43 -19.00
N ILE A 413 6.72 -0.03 -19.46
CA ILE A 413 7.29 0.30 -20.77
C ILE A 413 7.65 -1.00 -21.50
N PHE A 414 7.04 -1.22 -22.66
CA PHE A 414 7.20 -2.44 -23.46
C PHE A 414 7.81 -2.10 -24.82
N THR A 415 9.06 -2.51 -25.02
CA THR A 415 9.86 -2.26 -26.23
C THR A 415 11.10 -3.16 -26.19
N THR A 416 11.53 -3.67 -27.35
CA THR A 416 12.81 -4.39 -27.47
C THR A 416 14.01 -3.44 -27.59
N ASN A 417 13.77 -2.15 -27.88
CA ASN A 417 14.80 -1.13 -27.93
C ASN A 417 15.15 -0.59 -26.53
N LEU A 418 16.22 -1.12 -25.93
CA LEU A 418 16.66 -0.71 -24.59
C LEU A 418 17.07 0.76 -24.51
N THR A 419 17.62 1.34 -25.58
CA THR A 419 17.95 2.77 -25.61
C THR A 419 16.69 3.63 -25.51
N ARG A 420 15.60 3.24 -26.18
CA ARG A 420 14.27 3.85 -26.00
C ARG A 420 13.77 3.65 -24.58
N ALA A 421 13.83 2.42 -24.07
CA ALA A 421 13.36 2.12 -22.72
C ALA A 421 14.03 3.02 -21.65
N HIS A 422 15.34 3.22 -21.76
CA HIS A 422 16.10 4.13 -20.88
C HIS A 422 15.69 5.61 -21.04
N ARG A 423 15.47 6.10 -22.27
CA ARG A 423 15.01 7.49 -22.49
C ARG A 423 13.62 7.72 -21.93
N VAL A 424 12.70 6.79 -22.18
CA VAL A 424 11.31 6.88 -21.72
C VAL A 424 11.24 6.76 -20.21
N SER A 425 11.94 5.79 -19.59
CA SER A 425 11.92 5.60 -18.13
C SER A 425 12.43 6.82 -17.36
N LYS A 426 13.43 7.54 -17.90
CA LYS A 426 13.93 8.78 -17.32
C LYS A 426 12.91 9.93 -17.34
N ARG A 427 11.96 9.91 -18.27
CA ARG A 427 11.05 11.03 -18.56
C ARG A 427 9.62 10.80 -18.08
N VAL A 428 9.21 9.54 -17.89
CA VAL A 428 7.93 9.21 -17.27
C VAL A 428 7.99 9.52 -15.77
N ARG A 429 7.04 10.31 -15.29
CA ARG A 429 6.94 10.75 -13.89
C ARG A 429 6.18 9.72 -13.07
N SER A 430 6.82 8.60 -12.78
CA SER A 430 6.26 7.53 -11.95
C SER A 430 7.32 6.99 -11.00
N GLY A 431 6.94 6.72 -9.75
CA GLY A 431 7.90 6.27 -8.74
C GLY A 431 8.31 4.81 -8.91
N ILE A 432 7.53 4.03 -9.63
CA ILE A 432 7.86 2.69 -10.09
C ILE A 432 7.81 2.68 -11.62
N VAL A 433 8.85 2.19 -12.28
CA VAL A 433 8.86 1.98 -13.73
C VAL A 433 9.34 0.56 -14.00
N TRP A 434 8.46 -0.26 -14.56
CA TRP A 434 8.81 -1.57 -15.07
C TRP A 434 9.12 -1.49 -16.57
N ILE A 435 10.18 -2.16 -17.00
CA ILE A 435 10.55 -2.31 -18.41
C ILE A 435 10.39 -3.78 -18.78
N ASN A 436 9.56 -4.08 -19.78
CA ASN A 436 9.27 -5.43 -20.26
C ASN A 436 8.81 -6.41 -19.16
N THR A 437 8.19 -5.88 -18.11
CA THR A 437 7.53 -6.61 -17.03
C THR A 437 6.50 -5.68 -16.38
N TYR A 438 5.73 -6.19 -15.41
CA TYR A 438 4.79 -5.37 -14.64
C TYR A 438 4.47 -6.05 -13.30
N ARG A 439 4.16 -5.27 -12.25
CA ARG A 439 3.77 -5.77 -10.91
C ARG A 439 4.79 -6.63 -10.17
N ALA A 440 6.04 -6.69 -10.63
CA ALA A 440 7.12 -7.27 -9.84
C ALA A 440 7.38 -6.42 -8.58
N VAL A 441 7.41 -7.05 -7.41
CA VAL A 441 7.62 -6.41 -6.11
C VAL A 441 8.68 -7.14 -5.30
N SER A 442 9.40 -6.40 -4.46
CA SER A 442 10.45 -6.93 -3.59
C SER A 442 10.52 -6.11 -2.31
N PRO A 443 10.73 -6.72 -1.14
CA PRO A 443 10.97 -5.98 0.09
C PRO A 443 12.22 -5.09 0.02
N LEU A 444 13.16 -5.39 -0.88
CA LEU A 444 14.41 -4.65 -1.05
C LEU A 444 14.22 -3.32 -1.79
N VAL A 445 13.14 -3.18 -2.56
CA VAL A 445 12.96 -2.06 -3.50
C VAL A 445 11.90 -1.11 -2.94
N PRO A 446 12.23 0.19 -2.76
CA PRO A 446 11.25 1.16 -2.34
C PRO A 446 10.23 1.43 -3.44
N PHE A 447 9.00 1.71 -3.04
CA PHE A 447 7.93 2.17 -3.91
C PHE A 447 7.26 3.40 -3.31
N GLY A 448 6.62 4.18 -4.18
CA GLY A 448 5.80 5.32 -3.78
C GLY A 448 5.57 6.31 -4.90
N GLY A 449 4.65 7.25 -4.69
CA GLY A 449 4.16 8.11 -5.76
C GLY A 449 4.94 9.40 -6.02
N PHE A 450 4.70 9.97 -7.19
CA PHE A 450 4.82 11.41 -7.45
C PHE A 450 3.42 12.05 -7.47
N GLY A 451 3.35 13.37 -7.29
CA GLY A 451 2.12 14.14 -7.46
C GLY A 451 1.02 13.68 -6.50
N LEU A 452 -0.18 13.46 -7.02
CA LEU A 452 -1.34 13.00 -6.24
C LEU A 452 -1.22 11.55 -5.76
N SER A 453 -0.24 10.78 -6.24
CA SER A 453 -0.02 9.40 -5.79
C SER A 453 0.69 9.29 -4.44
N GLY A 454 1.07 10.41 -3.83
CA GLY A 454 1.56 10.45 -2.44
C GLY A 454 2.96 11.01 -2.26
N HIS A 455 3.46 10.95 -1.03
CA HIS A 455 4.78 11.42 -0.61
C HIS A 455 5.37 10.51 0.46
N GLY A 456 6.69 10.35 0.45
CA GLY A 456 7.38 9.30 1.18
C GLY A 456 7.60 8.05 0.31
N ARG A 457 8.21 7.02 0.89
CA ARG A 457 8.41 5.72 0.23
C ARG A 457 8.17 4.60 1.24
N GLU A 458 7.64 3.49 0.75
CA GLU A 458 7.46 2.23 1.46
C GLU A 458 8.33 1.15 0.82
N GLY A 459 8.75 0.14 1.58
CA GLY A 459 9.71 -0.86 1.10
C GLY A 459 11.16 -0.36 1.08
N GLY A 460 12.10 -1.31 1.02
CA GLY A 460 13.53 -1.04 1.01
C GLY A 460 14.07 -0.40 2.30
N PHE A 461 15.38 -0.13 2.28
CA PHE A 461 16.09 0.48 3.41
C PHE A 461 15.65 1.93 3.66
N ALA A 462 15.32 2.66 2.60
CA ALA A 462 14.88 4.06 2.69
C ALA A 462 13.62 4.21 3.55
N ALA A 463 12.66 3.29 3.45
CA ALA A 463 11.46 3.31 4.28
C ALA A 463 11.80 3.17 5.77
N ALA A 464 12.79 2.36 6.15
CA ALA A 464 13.18 2.22 7.56
C ALA A 464 13.73 3.54 8.15
N LEU A 465 14.44 4.33 7.33
CA LEU A 465 14.93 5.65 7.76
C LEU A 465 13.80 6.65 8.02
N GLU A 466 12.67 6.55 7.32
CA GLU A 466 11.47 7.40 7.52
C GLU A 466 10.78 7.17 8.88
N TYR A 467 11.09 6.06 9.55
CA TYR A 467 10.67 5.77 10.92
C TYR A 467 11.74 6.13 11.96
N THR A 468 12.74 6.91 11.57
CA THR A 468 13.73 7.46 12.50
C THR A 468 13.74 8.99 12.52
N THR A 469 14.29 9.55 13.59
CA THR A 469 14.71 10.94 13.71
C THR A 469 16.20 10.97 14.02
N THR A 470 16.93 11.79 13.27
CA THR A 470 18.36 12.00 13.51
C THR A 470 18.56 12.91 14.72
N LYS A 471 19.40 12.47 15.66
CA LYS A 471 19.88 13.26 16.80
C LYS A 471 21.35 13.59 16.57
N SER A 472 21.69 14.87 16.52
CA SER A 472 23.08 15.34 16.46
C SER A 472 23.62 15.53 17.87
N VAL A 473 24.69 14.82 18.22
CA VAL A 473 25.36 14.95 19.52
C VAL A 473 26.68 15.67 19.32
N TRP A 474 26.91 16.70 20.13
CA TRP A 474 28.12 17.52 20.11
C TRP A 474 28.85 17.34 21.43
N LEU A 475 30.07 16.82 21.36
CA LEU A 475 30.95 16.67 22.50
C LEU A 475 32.17 17.54 22.31
N ARG A 476 32.32 18.54 23.18
CA ARG A 476 33.59 19.24 23.30
C ARG A 476 34.62 18.32 23.95
N THR A 477 35.80 18.21 23.35
CA THR A 477 36.90 17.33 23.79
C THR A 477 38.11 18.10 24.34
N SER A 478 37.97 19.41 24.60
CA SER A 478 38.96 20.21 25.31
C SER A 478 38.59 20.35 26.79
N ASP A 479 39.59 20.28 27.65
CA ASP A 479 39.47 20.50 29.10
C ASP A 479 39.60 21.98 29.49
N ASP A 480 39.99 22.86 28.55
CA ASP A 480 40.13 24.30 28.83
C ASP A 480 38.79 24.89 29.29
N PRO A 481 38.76 25.93 30.14
CA PRO A 481 37.54 26.64 30.44
C PRO A 481 36.86 27.17 29.17
N ILE A 482 35.53 27.07 29.09
CA ILE A 482 34.76 27.73 28.03
C ILE A 482 35.00 29.25 28.15
N SER A 483 35.43 29.88 27.06
CA SER A 483 35.72 31.31 27.03
C SER A 483 34.48 32.13 27.40
N ASP A 484 34.69 33.20 28.16
CA ASP A 484 33.63 34.18 28.46
C ASP A 484 33.10 34.79 27.14
N PRO A 485 31.81 34.62 26.80
CA PRO A 485 31.26 35.11 25.54
C PRO A 485 31.19 36.65 25.46
N PHE A 486 31.45 37.37 26.56
CA PHE A 486 31.42 38.84 26.61
C PHE A 486 32.81 39.47 26.68
N VAL A 487 33.87 38.69 26.86
CA VAL A 487 35.24 39.16 26.78
C VAL A 487 35.70 39.04 25.33
N MET A 488 35.48 40.12 24.56
CA MET A 488 36.01 40.23 23.19
C MET A 488 37.54 40.12 23.23
N ARG A 489 38.07 39.11 22.53
CA ARG A 489 39.50 38.97 22.25
C ARG A 489 39.88 39.67 20.97
#